data_AF-A0A6I5CUL2-F1
#
_entry.id   AF-A0A6I5CUL2-F1
#
_cell.length_a   1.000
_cell.length_b   1.000
_cell.length_c   1.000
_cell.angle_alpha   90.00
_cell.angle_beta   90.00
_cell.angle_gamma   90.00
#
_symmetry.space_group_name_H-M   'P 1'
#
loop_
_entity.id
_entity.type
_entity.pdbx_description
1 polymer ?
#
loop_
_entity_poly.entity_id
_entity_poly.type
_entity_poly.pdbx_seq_one_letter_code
_entity_poly.pdbx_strand_id
1 'polypeptide(L)'
;MRVQSLTLVAASAALLAPTTLPVVPVSHRPHPEPAAHGENGTAAGLLARTRHCAQISHGRYRSDAGVRATIPVCGLPGAVYWKADLDIDCDGRPTRRCNRRTDPQFSPAAAYAQSDGRSLDAEHLPYVVLPAPSRIWDHREHGLRGGSVAAVVYRGRVRYAVVGDTGPRDVIG
;
A
#
# COMPACT_ATOMS: atom_id res chain seq x y z
N MET A 1 -24.68 -59.33 -18.90
CA MET A 1 -24.38 -58.50 -20.10
C MET A 1 -24.50 -57.03 -19.73
N ARG A 2 -23.38 -56.31 -19.66
CA ARG A 2 -23.28 -54.86 -19.82
C ARG A 2 -21.83 -54.55 -20.18
N VAL A 3 -21.62 -54.11 -21.41
CA VAL A 3 -20.32 -53.89 -22.04
C VAL A 3 -19.87 -52.48 -21.66
N GLN A 4 -18.67 -52.34 -21.12
CA GLN A 4 -18.02 -51.05 -20.88
C GLN A 4 -17.45 -50.54 -22.21
N SER A 5 -17.92 -49.39 -22.68
CA SER A 5 -17.39 -48.70 -23.86
C SER A 5 -16.16 -47.89 -23.46
N LEU A 6 -14.99 -48.29 -23.96
CA LEU A 6 -13.75 -47.51 -23.88
C LEU A 6 -13.62 -46.67 -25.16
N THR A 7 -13.70 -45.34 -25.03
CA THR A 7 -13.39 -44.42 -26.12
C THR A 7 -11.88 -44.30 -26.27
N LEU A 8 -11.36 -44.81 -27.39
CA LEU A 8 -9.98 -44.59 -27.84
C LEU A 8 -9.79 -43.10 -28.18
N VAL A 9 -8.95 -42.40 -27.41
CA VAL A 9 -8.44 -41.08 -27.78
C VAL A 9 -7.10 -41.30 -28.48
N ALA A 10 -7.07 -41.07 -29.79
CA ALA A 10 -5.83 -41.06 -30.56
C ALA A 10 -5.01 -39.82 -30.17
N ALA A 11 -3.82 -40.04 -29.61
CA ALA A 11 -2.85 -38.97 -29.36
C ALA A 11 -1.89 -38.89 -30.55
N SER A 12 -1.99 -37.80 -31.33
CA SER A 12 -1.03 -37.47 -32.38
C SER A 12 0.01 -36.50 -31.83
N ALA A 13 1.30 -36.87 -31.86
CA ALA A 13 2.40 -35.98 -31.53
C ALA A 13 3.10 -35.54 -32.82
N ALA A 14 3.13 -34.24 -33.09
CA ALA A 14 3.92 -33.64 -34.17
C ALA A 14 5.16 -32.96 -33.56
N LEU A 15 6.36 -33.47 -33.90
CA LEU A 15 7.64 -32.85 -33.55
C LEU A 15 7.93 -31.74 -34.57
N LEU A 16 7.82 -30.49 -34.15
CA LEU A 16 8.33 -29.34 -34.88
C LEU A 16 9.80 -29.14 -34.49
N ALA A 17 10.71 -29.37 -35.43
CA ALA A 17 12.11 -29.01 -35.28
C ALA A 17 12.24 -27.47 -35.29
N PRO A 18 12.93 -26.84 -34.32
CA PRO A 18 13.15 -25.41 -34.34
C PRO A 18 14.20 -25.07 -35.40
N THR A 19 13.80 -24.38 -36.46
CA THR A 19 14.73 -23.65 -37.33
C THR A 19 15.27 -22.45 -36.54
N THR A 20 16.54 -22.50 -36.17
CA THR A 20 17.23 -21.39 -35.52
C THR A 20 17.40 -20.26 -36.54
N LEU A 21 16.55 -19.23 -36.45
CA LEU A 21 16.78 -17.96 -37.14
C LEU A 21 17.99 -17.24 -36.51
N PRO A 22 18.84 -16.57 -37.31
CA PRO A 22 19.92 -15.76 -36.77
C PRO A 22 19.32 -14.61 -35.94
N VAL A 23 19.64 -14.58 -34.65
CA VAL A 23 19.35 -13.46 -33.77
C VAL A 23 20.20 -12.28 -34.22
N VAL A 24 19.57 -11.29 -34.84
CA VAL A 24 20.17 -9.96 -34.98
C VAL A 24 20.27 -9.39 -33.57
N PRO A 25 21.47 -9.01 -33.07
CA PRO A 25 21.57 -8.37 -31.78
C PRO A 25 20.89 -7.01 -31.89
N VAL A 26 19.66 -6.92 -31.39
CA VAL A 26 19.08 -5.63 -31.05
C VAL A 26 20.00 -5.07 -29.99
N SER A 27 20.82 -4.07 -30.37
CA SER A 27 21.50 -3.24 -29.40
C SER A 27 20.40 -2.63 -28.55
N HIS A 28 20.15 -3.22 -27.39
CA HIS A 28 19.37 -2.60 -26.33
C HIS A 28 20.22 -1.42 -25.89
N ARG A 29 20.08 -0.29 -26.60
CA ARG A 29 20.44 0.99 -26.02
C ARG A 29 19.67 1.01 -24.72
N PRO A 30 20.32 1.10 -23.55
CA PRO A 30 19.57 1.36 -22.34
C PRO A 30 18.70 2.56 -22.68
N HIS A 31 17.38 2.37 -22.68
CA HIS A 31 16.51 3.52 -22.58
C HIS A 31 17.07 4.29 -21.39
N PRO A 32 17.44 5.57 -21.55
CA PRO A 32 17.75 6.36 -20.37
C PRO A 32 16.53 6.19 -19.48
N GLU A 33 16.73 5.46 -18.38
CA GLU A 33 15.79 5.41 -17.28
C GLU A 33 15.38 6.85 -17.07
N PRO A 34 14.09 7.21 -17.21
CA PRO A 34 13.72 8.60 -17.07
C PRO A 34 14.24 9.02 -15.71
N ALA A 35 15.20 9.95 -15.71
CA ALA A 35 15.72 10.60 -14.52
C ALA A 35 14.55 11.41 -13.93
N ALA A 36 13.62 10.71 -13.29
CA ALA A 36 12.40 11.24 -12.76
C ALA A 36 12.49 11.25 -11.24
N HIS A 37 13.61 11.76 -10.73
CA HIS A 37 13.61 12.47 -9.45
C HIS A 37 13.87 13.94 -9.75
N GLY A 38 12.99 14.55 -10.56
CA GLY A 38 12.77 15.98 -10.39
C GLY A 38 12.46 16.26 -8.92
N GLU A 39 12.78 17.45 -8.43
CA GLU A 39 12.70 17.84 -7.00
C GLU A 39 11.42 17.37 -6.29
N ASN A 40 10.32 17.26 -7.04
CA ASN A 40 9.01 16.77 -6.63
C ASN A 40 8.97 15.41 -5.91
N GLY A 41 9.86 14.46 -6.23
CA GLY A 41 9.88 13.14 -5.58
C GLY A 41 10.72 13.10 -4.30
N THR A 42 11.48 14.16 -4.01
CA THR A 42 12.32 14.25 -2.81
C THR A 42 11.48 14.57 -1.58
N ALA A 43 12.00 14.26 -0.39
CA ALA A 43 11.36 14.65 0.86
C ALA A 43 11.08 16.17 0.93
N ALA A 44 12.03 16.99 0.46
CA ALA A 44 11.87 18.44 0.42
C ALA A 44 10.78 18.86 -0.56
N GLY A 45 10.72 18.26 -1.75
CA GLY A 45 9.67 18.55 -2.74
C GLY A 45 8.28 18.14 -2.27
N LEU A 46 8.14 16.97 -1.64
CA LEU A 46 6.89 16.54 -1.03
C LEU A 46 6.46 17.50 0.09
N LEU A 47 7.36 17.86 1.01
CA LEU A 47 7.07 18.80 2.09
C LEU A 47 6.77 20.23 1.59
N ALA A 48 7.36 20.65 0.46
CA ALA A 48 7.04 21.94 -0.14
C ALA A 48 5.57 22.02 -0.57
N ARG A 49 5.02 20.92 -1.11
CA ARG A 49 3.61 20.83 -1.54
C ARG A 49 2.63 20.88 -0.37
N THR A 50 3.07 20.53 0.84
CA THR A 50 2.22 20.49 2.04
C THR A 50 2.24 21.78 2.85
N ARG A 51 3.04 22.79 2.45
CA ARG A 51 3.17 24.07 3.19
C ARG A 51 1.86 24.85 3.26
N HIS A 52 1.05 24.76 2.21
CA HIS A 52 -0.25 25.41 2.12
C HIS A 52 -1.29 24.35 1.78
N CYS A 53 -2.17 24.06 2.73
CA CYS A 53 -3.26 23.12 2.53
C CYS A 53 -4.51 23.62 3.23
N ALA A 54 -5.67 23.36 2.61
CA ALA A 54 -6.96 23.61 3.22
C ALA A 54 -7.38 22.37 4.01
N GLN A 55 -7.85 22.55 5.24
CA GLN A 55 -8.42 21.46 6.01
C GLN A 55 -9.71 20.95 5.33
N ILE A 56 -9.77 19.64 5.11
CA ILE A 56 -10.94 18.95 4.54
C ILE A 56 -11.70 18.13 5.59
N SER A 57 -11.06 17.80 6.72
CA SER A 57 -11.76 17.19 7.84
C SER A 57 -12.68 18.20 8.55
N HIS A 58 -13.84 17.75 9.02
CA HIS A 58 -14.77 18.55 9.84
C HIS A 58 -14.30 18.73 11.29
N GLY A 59 -13.20 18.08 11.67
CA GLY A 59 -12.58 18.18 12.98
C GLY A 59 -11.09 17.88 12.94
N ARG A 60 -10.50 17.67 14.11
CA ARG A 60 -9.10 17.28 14.26
C ARG A 60 -9.01 15.91 14.92
N TYR A 61 -7.93 15.22 14.64
CA TYR A 61 -7.57 13.93 15.21
C TYR A 61 -6.57 14.10 16.35
N ARG A 62 -6.55 13.09 17.22
CA ARG A 62 -5.55 12.89 18.27
C ARG A 62 -4.41 12.04 17.69
N SER A 63 -3.20 12.19 18.21
CA SER A 63 -2.13 11.24 17.91
C SER A 63 -2.33 9.93 18.66
N ASP A 64 -2.79 10.02 19.91
CA ASP A 64 -3.04 8.88 20.79
C ASP A 64 -4.42 8.93 21.47
N ALA A 65 -4.80 7.83 22.12
CA ALA A 65 -5.93 7.83 23.02
C ALA A 65 -5.69 8.80 24.20
N GLY A 66 -6.69 9.64 24.49
CA GLY A 66 -6.65 10.56 25.64
C GLY A 66 -5.86 11.86 25.43
N VAL A 67 -5.06 12.01 24.37
CA VAL A 67 -4.37 13.28 24.08
C VAL A 67 -5.29 14.24 23.33
N ARG A 68 -5.01 15.54 23.39
CA ARG A 68 -5.85 16.57 22.75
C ARG A 68 -5.83 16.45 21.22
N ALA A 69 -6.99 16.58 20.59
CA ALA A 69 -7.12 16.58 19.14
C ALA A 69 -6.51 17.84 18.51
N THR A 70 -5.44 17.68 17.72
CA THR A 70 -4.72 18.80 17.09
C THR A 70 -4.42 18.61 15.62
N ILE A 71 -4.55 17.40 15.08
CA ILE A 71 -4.10 17.03 13.74
C ILE A 71 -5.25 17.21 12.74
N PRO A 72 -5.21 18.20 11.82
CA PRO A 72 -6.18 18.28 10.74
C PRO A 72 -5.83 17.31 9.60
N VAL A 73 -6.82 16.87 8.83
CA VAL A 73 -6.59 16.29 7.50
C VAL A 73 -6.76 17.38 6.47
N CYS A 74 -5.75 17.54 5.64
CA CYS A 74 -5.64 18.55 4.61
C CYS A 74 -5.87 17.98 3.22
N GLY A 75 -6.53 18.75 2.35
CA GLY A 75 -6.62 18.48 0.92
C GLY A 75 -5.47 19.12 0.16
N LEU A 76 -4.97 18.39 -0.84
CA LEU A 76 -4.01 18.83 -1.85
C LEU A 76 -4.57 18.50 -3.25
N PRO A 77 -4.06 19.13 -4.32
CA PRO A 77 -4.37 18.69 -5.68
C PRO A 77 -3.97 17.22 -5.89
N GLY A 78 -4.97 16.34 -5.98
CA GLY A 78 -4.78 14.90 -6.20
C GLY A 78 -4.28 14.10 -4.99
N ALA A 79 -4.24 14.67 -3.78
CA ALA A 79 -3.77 13.98 -2.58
C ALA A 79 -4.43 14.52 -1.30
N VAL A 80 -4.27 13.77 -0.22
CA VAL A 80 -4.54 14.27 1.14
C VAL A 80 -3.23 14.29 1.94
N TYR A 81 -3.20 15.09 2.99
CA TYR A 81 -2.03 15.25 3.84
C TYR A 81 -2.41 15.40 5.30
N TRP A 82 -1.62 14.81 6.18
CA TRP A 82 -1.58 15.12 7.61
C TRP A 82 -0.15 14.94 8.12
N LYS A 83 0.13 15.55 9.27
CA LYS A 83 1.38 15.33 10.01
C LYS A 83 1.00 14.78 11.38
N ALA A 84 1.46 13.57 11.66
CA ALA A 84 1.29 12.90 12.94
C ALA A 84 2.64 12.34 13.43
N ASP A 85 2.59 11.49 14.44
CA ASP A 85 3.71 10.90 15.16
C ASP A 85 4.23 9.58 14.58
N LEU A 86 3.51 8.95 13.63
CA LEU A 86 3.93 7.75 12.90
C LEU A 86 4.04 6.52 13.82
N ASP A 87 2.92 6.13 14.42
CA ASP A 87 2.82 4.88 15.15
C ASP A 87 2.96 3.69 14.20
N ILE A 88 3.62 2.63 14.70
CA ILE A 88 3.88 1.43 13.93
C ILE A 88 2.81 0.41 14.25
N ASP A 89 1.94 0.16 13.26
CA ASP A 89 0.99 -0.94 13.28
C ASP A 89 1.66 -2.25 12.85
N CYS A 90 1.40 -3.32 13.61
CA CYS A 90 1.92 -4.65 13.38
C CYS A 90 0.85 -5.64 12.93
N ASP A 91 -0.38 -5.19 12.71
CA ASP A 91 -1.50 -6.04 12.36
C ASP A 91 -1.31 -6.73 11.01
N GLY A 92 -1.81 -7.96 10.92
CA GLY A 92 -1.71 -8.83 9.75
C GLY A 92 -1.10 -10.18 10.07
N ARG A 93 -0.43 -10.79 9.10
CA ARG A 93 0.19 -12.11 9.23
C ARG A 93 1.28 -12.06 10.31
N PRO A 94 1.27 -12.97 11.30
CA PRO A 94 2.35 -13.05 12.27
C PRO A 94 3.71 -13.29 11.63
N THR A 95 4.69 -12.50 12.04
CA THR A 95 6.10 -12.60 11.63
C THR A 95 7.01 -12.66 12.85
N ARG A 96 8.33 -12.58 12.64
CA ARG A 96 9.28 -12.55 13.75
C ARG A 96 9.21 -11.24 14.52
N ARG A 97 8.92 -10.12 13.84
CA ARG A 97 8.83 -8.78 14.45
C ARG A 97 7.42 -8.38 14.83
N CYS A 98 6.42 -8.79 14.05
CA CYS A 98 5.02 -8.43 14.22
C CYS A 98 4.25 -9.66 14.72
N ASN A 99 4.01 -9.75 16.02
CA ASN A 99 3.25 -10.85 16.62
C ASN A 99 2.80 -10.50 18.04
N ARG A 100 1.90 -11.32 18.60
CA ARG A 100 1.35 -11.17 19.97
C ARG A 100 2.38 -11.10 21.11
N ARG A 101 3.63 -11.50 20.89
CA ARG A 101 4.68 -11.43 21.92
C ARG A 101 5.39 -10.07 21.92
N THR A 102 5.49 -9.43 20.75
CA THR A 102 6.20 -8.15 20.57
C THR A 102 5.24 -6.96 20.55
N ASP A 103 3.97 -7.21 20.24
CA ASP A 103 2.90 -6.21 20.24
C ASP A 103 1.67 -6.76 21.00
N PRO A 104 1.36 -6.20 22.19
CA PRO A 104 0.18 -6.57 22.97
C PRO A 104 -1.16 -6.25 22.30
N GLN A 105 -1.20 -5.39 21.29
CA GLN A 105 -2.42 -5.02 20.56
C GLN A 105 -2.57 -5.78 19.24
N PHE A 106 -1.60 -6.61 18.87
CA PHE A 106 -1.56 -7.35 17.62
C PHE A 106 -2.86 -8.11 17.28
N SER A 107 -3.36 -7.86 16.07
CA SER A 107 -4.36 -8.64 15.36
C SER A 107 -3.73 -9.47 14.24
N PRO A 108 -4.13 -10.75 14.05
CA PRO A 108 -3.66 -11.57 12.94
C PRO A 108 -4.25 -11.18 11.56
N ALA A 109 -4.99 -10.06 11.50
CA ALA A 109 -5.64 -9.55 10.30
C ALA A 109 -5.60 -8.01 10.31
N ALA A 110 -5.48 -7.43 9.13
CA ALA A 110 -5.65 -6.00 8.87
C ALA A 110 -6.95 -5.78 8.07
N ALA A 111 -7.42 -4.53 7.94
CA ALA A 111 -8.64 -4.21 7.18
C ALA A 111 -8.60 -4.65 5.71
N TYR A 112 -7.39 -4.73 5.12
CA TYR A 112 -7.20 -5.17 3.75
C TYR A 112 -6.27 -6.39 3.65
N ALA A 113 -6.40 -7.14 2.56
CA ALA A 113 -5.57 -8.30 2.25
C ALA A 113 -4.53 -7.98 1.17
N GLN A 114 -3.49 -8.81 1.08
CA GLN A 114 -2.56 -8.81 -0.05
C GLN A 114 -3.30 -9.19 -1.35
N SER A 115 -2.67 -8.93 -2.50
CA SER A 115 -3.20 -9.29 -3.81
C SER A 115 -3.41 -10.80 -4.02
N ASP A 116 -2.77 -11.64 -3.20
CA ASP A 116 -2.94 -13.09 -3.18
C ASP A 116 -3.96 -13.58 -2.14
N GLY A 117 -4.68 -12.66 -1.49
CA GLY A 117 -5.73 -12.96 -0.52
C GLY A 117 -5.24 -13.26 0.90
N ARG A 118 -3.93 -13.27 1.16
CA ARG A 118 -3.39 -13.45 2.52
C ARG A 118 -3.50 -12.15 3.33
N SER A 119 -3.49 -12.24 4.66
CA SER A 119 -3.30 -11.08 5.54
C SER A 119 -2.00 -10.34 5.19
N LEU A 120 -1.98 -9.02 5.35
CA LEU A 120 -0.77 -8.20 5.11
C LEU A 120 0.42 -8.67 5.95
N ASP A 121 1.62 -8.55 5.42
CA ASP A 121 2.87 -8.82 6.15
C ASP A 121 3.50 -7.47 6.52
N ALA A 122 3.24 -6.99 7.75
CA ALA A 122 3.73 -5.69 8.24
C ALA A 122 5.27 -5.61 8.32
N GLU A 123 5.97 -6.75 8.41
CA GLU A 123 7.45 -6.77 8.44
C GLU A 123 8.05 -6.47 7.06
N HIS A 124 7.35 -6.80 5.97
CA HIS A 124 7.88 -6.69 4.61
C HIS A 124 7.12 -5.72 3.70
N LEU A 125 5.85 -5.45 3.96
CA LEU A 125 5.01 -4.53 3.21
C LEU A 125 4.66 -3.32 4.08
N PRO A 126 5.32 -2.17 3.88
CA PRO A 126 4.94 -0.93 4.56
C PRO A 126 3.50 -0.57 4.20
N TYR A 127 2.67 -0.37 5.23
CA TYR A 127 1.35 0.19 5.06
C TYR A 127 1.11 1.36 6.01
N VAL A 128 0.10 2.17 5.69
CA VAL A 128 -0.43 3.23 6.55
C VAL A 128 -1.84 2.86 6.99
N VAL A 129 -2.19 3.31 8.19
CA VAL A 129 -3.51 3.14 8.79
C VAL A 129 -4.31 4.41 8.59
N LEU A 130 -5.51 4.30 8.01
CA LEU A 130 -6.44 5.43 7.97
C LEU A 130 -7.40 5.35 9.15
N PRO A 131 -7.86 6.48 9.71
CA PRO A 131 -8.95 6.44 10.67
C PRO A 131 -10.21 5.87 10.01
N ALA A 132 -10.98 5.09 10.76
CA ALA A 132 -12.29 4.62 10.33
C ALA A 132 -13.18 5.81 9.91
N PRO A 133 -13.95 5.68 8.81
CA PRO A 133 -14.87 6.73 8.36
C PRO A 133 -15.75 7.22 9.51
N SER A 134 -15.81 8.54 9.68
CA SER A 134 -16.56 9.17 10.76
C SER A 134 -17.01 10.57 10.37
N ARG A 135 -17.76 11.22 11.27
CA ARG A 135 -18.12 12.63 11.11
C ARG A 135 -16.92 13.59 11.09
N ILE A 136 -15.73 13.14 11.50
CA ILE A 136 -14.50 13.95 11.43
C ILE A 136 -14.01 13.96 9.98
N TRP A 137 -13.96 12.80 9.35
CA TRP A 137 -13.53 12.63 7.97
C TRP A 137 -13.95 11.25 7.43
N ASP A 138 -14.39 11.20 6.18
CA ASP A 138 -14.60 9.97 5.43
C ASP A 138 -13.59 9.90 4.29
N HIS A 139 -12.54 9.10 4.47
CA HIS A 139 -11.46 8.98 3.50
C HIS A 139 -11.92 8.44 2.13
N ARG A 140 -13.07 7.74 2.09
CA ARG A 140 -13.62 7.13 0.87
C ARG A 140 -14.19 8.17 -0.08
N GLU A 141 -14.70 9.29 0.46
CA GLU A 141 -15.17 10.44 -0.33
C GLU A 141 -14.02 11.11 -1.10
N HIS A 142 -12.77 10.84 -0.71
CA HIS A 142 -11.56 11.29 -1.40
C HIS A 142 -10.89 10.18 -2.24
N GLY A 143 -11.60 9.08 -2.49
CA GLY A 143 -11.13 7.96 -3.32
C GLY A 143 -10.03 7.10 -2.68
N LEU A 144 -9.74 7.31 -1.39
CA LEU A 144 -8.77 6.51 -0.65
C LEU A 144 -9.40 5.18 -0.25
N ARG A 145 -8.66 4.10 -0.46
CA ARG A 145 -9.09 2.71 -0.23
C ARG A 145 -7.88 1.83 0.00
N GLY A 146 -8.09 0.57 0.38
CA GLY A 146 -7.03 -0.43 0.43
C GLY A 146 -6.19 -0.44 -0.84
N GLY A 147 -4.87 -0.39 -0.68
CA GLY A 147 -3.93 -0.31 -1.80
C GLY A 147 -3.67 1.10 -2.36
N SER A 148 -4.37 2.15 -1.90
CA SER A 148 -3.99 3.54 -2.20
C SER A 148 -2.56 3.81 -1.74
N VAL A 149 -1.74 4.46 -2.58
CA VAL A 149 -0.32 4.71 -2.27
C VAL A 149 -0.19 5.93 -1.36
N ALA A 150 0.65 5.79 -0.34
CA ALA A 150 1.06 6.88 0.55
C ALA A 150 2.58 7.11 0.44
N ALA A 151 2.99 8.38 0.54
CA ALA A 151 4.39 8.76 0.73
C ALA A 151 4.58 9.20 2.17
N VAL A 152 5.35 8.44 2.94
CA VAL A 152 5.72 8.75 4.32
C VAL A 152 7.06 9.47 4.31
N VAL A 153 7.09 10.70 4.84
CA VAL A 153 8.29 11.52 4.94
C VAL A 153 8.75 11.62 6.38
N TYR A 154 9.94 11.11 6.67
CA TYR A 154 10.53 11.18 8.01
C TYR A 154 12.04 11.45 7.93
N ARG A 155 12.51 12.47 8.67
CA ARG A 155 13.94 12.87 8.73
C ARG A 155 14.61 13.01 7.35
N GLY A 156 13.91 13.66 6.41
CA GLY A 156 14.41 13.90 5.05
C GLY A 156 14.41 12.67 4.15
N ARG A 157 13.83 11.55 4.58
CA ARG A 157 13.68 10.32 3.79
C ARG A 157 12.23 10.13 3.38
N VAL A 158 12.04 9.53 2.21
CA VAL A 158 10.73 9.12 1.71
C VAL A 158 10.64 7.61 1.69
N ARG A 159 9.54 7.06 2.18
CA ARG A 159 9.14 5.66 2.00
C ARG A 159 7.74 5.63 1.42
N TYR A 160 7.53 4.77 0.42
CA TYR A 160 6.21 4.53 -0.10
C TYR A 160 5.59 3.35 0.63
N ALA A 161 4.30 3.47 0.89
CA ALA A 161 3.47 2.49 1.57
C ALA A 161 2.11 2.41 0.89
N VAL A 162 1.30 1.45 1.28
CA VAL A 162 -0.10 1.34 0.84
C VAL A 162 -1.04 1.57 2.01
N VAL A 163 -2.27 2.02 1.77
CA VAL A 163 -3.32 1.93 2.79
C VAL A 163 -3.61 0.45 3.04
N GLY A 164 -3.34 0.00 4.27
CA GLY A 164 -3.40 -1.43 4.64
C GLY A 164 -4.38 -1.74 5.77
N ASP A 165 -4.60 -0.78 6.66
CA ASP A 165 -5.53 -0.96 7.77
C ASP A 165 -6.42 0.26 8.03
N THR A 166 -7.38 0.08 8.94
CA THR A 166 -8.31 1.09 9.41
C THR A 166 -8.33 1.11 10.94
N GLY A 167 -7.88 2.22 11.51
CA GLY A 167 -7.78 2.42 12.95
C GLY A 167 -9.03 3.06 13.57
N PRO A 168 -8.91 3.56 14.82
CA PRO A 168 -9.98 4.24 15.53
C PRO A 168 -10.54 5.46 14.78
N ARG A 169 -11.76 5.87 15.13
CA ARG A 169 -12.50 6.95 14.44
C ARG A 169 -11.96 8.36 14.72
N ASP A 170 -11.18 8.56 15.78
CA ASP A 170 -10.71 9.86 16.28
C ASP A 170 -9.20 9.95 16.55
N VAL A 171 -8.44 8.91 16.19
CA VAL A 171 -6.97 8.86 16.28
C VAL A 171 -6.37 8.77 14.86
N ILE A 172 -5.27 9.49 14.62
CA ILE A 172 -4.45 9.38 13.41
C ILE A 172 -2.98 9.58 13.82
N GLY A 173 -2.15 8.59 13.49
CA GLY A 173 -0.79 8.48 14.03
C GLY A 173 0.04 7.65 13.10
#